data_AF-A0A644ZCW6-F1
#
_entry.id   AF-A0A644ZCW6-F1
#
_cell.length_a   1.000
_cell.length_b   1.000
_cell.length_c   1.000
_cell.angle_alpha   90.00
_cell.angle_beta   90.00
_cell.angle_gamma   90.00
#
_symmetry.space_group_name_H-M   'P 1'
#
loop_
_entity.id
_entity.type
_entity.pdbx_description
1 polymer ?
#
loop_
_entity_poly.entity_id
_entity_poly.type
_entity_poly.pdbx_seq_one_letter_code
_entity_poly.pdbx_strand_id
1 'polypeptide(L)'
;MTLKQQSPACPRRAGFLDLWRGLSVVLMVLMHTMFQCEEVWNMRMWVLHWWLYPWLHLLFAGSFIFIAGICTRLTKSNLRRGVQVLLCAVLVTLVTLIVPTGTPIYFGVLHCLGTMMVLFGLLERTPLERAFRPATFLLWAALFVIAWQWYQTAPYGNWLTLIFGMPPSIVMGDYYPLIPYLPLFLAGASVGPLVAQGRGPNWFYEARLPFLNTVGRNALIVYLLHLPIVFVLLLILFGWPPM
;
A
#
# COMPACT_ATOMS: atom_id res chain seq x y z
N MET A 1 -4.69 -2.35 -50.97
CA MET A 1 -4.65 -1.63 -49.67
C MET A 1 -5.63 -2.29 -48.73
N THR A 2 -5.17 -3.17 -47.85
CA THR A 2 -6.00 -3.80 -46.81
C THR A 2 -5.38 -3.42 -45.46
N LEU A 3 -6.04 -2.51 -44.76
CA LEU A 3 -5.67 -2.13 -43.39
C LEU A 3 -5.86 -3.35 -42.50
N LYS A 4 -4.74 -3.96 -42.10
CA LYS A 4 -4.70 -5.05 -41.14
C LYS A 4 -5.19 -4.50 -39.80
N GLN A 5 -6.47 -4.72 -39.49
CA GLN A 5 -7.02 -4.47 -38.16
C GLN A 5 -6.19 -5.28 -37.16
N GLN A 6 -5.39 -4.58 -36.35
CA GLN A 6 -4.63 -5.18 -35.27
C GLN A 6 -5.62 -5.77 -34.26
N SER A 7 -5.62 -7.09 -34.11
CA SER A 7 -6.29 -7.79 -33.02
C SER A 7 -5.89 -7.13 -31.69
N PRO A 8 -6.82 -6.98 -30.71
CA PRO A 8 -6.47 -6.39 -29.43
C PRO A 8 -5.36 -7.23 -28.80
N ALA A 9 -4.16 -6.65 -28.69
CA ALA A 9 -3.01 -7.30 -28.08
C ALA A 9 -3.40 -7.75 -26.66
N CYS A 10 -3.15 -9.02 -26.35
CA CYS A 10 -3.30 -9.53 -24.99
C CYS A 10 -2.57 -8.58 -24.03
N PRO A 11 -3.19 -8.12 -22.93
CA PRO A 11 -2.60 -7.09 -22.07
C PRO A 11 -1.19 -7.53 -21.65
N ARG A 12 -0.18 -6.79 -22.13
CA ARG A 12 1.23 -7.08 -21.86
C ARG A 12 1.44 -6.88 -20.36
N ARG A 13 1.60 -8.00 -19.63
CA ARG A 13 1.72 -7.96 -18.17
C ARG A 13 2.96 -7.16 -17.78
N ALA A 14 2.77 -6.09 -17.01
CA ALA A 14 3.85 -5.22 -16.57
C ALA A 14 4.68 -5.89 -15.47
N GLY A 15 5.80 -6.53 -15.86
CA GLY A 15 6.69 -7.24 -14.93
C GLY A 15 7.25 -6.37 -13.81
N PHE A 16 7.54 -5.10 -14.11
CA PHE A 16 8.07 -4.14 -13.14
C PHE A 16 7.10 -3.86 -11.98
N LEU A 17 5.78 -3.82 -12.22
CA LEU A 17 4.81 -3.58 -11.16
C LEU A 17 4.84 -4.67 -10.08
N ASP A 18 4.89 -5.94 -10.52
CA ASP A 18 5.02 -7.08 -9.61
C ASP A 18 6.39 -7.07 -8.90
N LEU A 19 7.47 -6.72 -9.61
CA LEU A 19 8.82 -6.64 -9.06
C LEU A 19 8.91 -5.58 -7.95
N TRP A 20 8.45 -4.35 -8.24
CA TRP A 20 8.53 -3.25 -7.29
C TRP A 20 7.62 -3.47 -6.08
N ARG A 21 6.39 -3.99 -6.29
CA ARG A 21 5.54 -4.40 -5.16
C ARG A 21 6.23 -5.46 -4.28
N GLY A 22 6.92 -6.41 -4.90
CA GLY A 22 7.73 -7.39 -4.18
C GLY A 22 8.82 -6.75 -3.34
N LEU A 23 9.57 -5.83 -3.92
CA LEU A 23 10.60 -5.07 -3.22
C LEU A 23 10.01 -4.27 -2.04
N SER A 24 8.93 -3.52 -2.26
CA SER A 24 8.25 -2.76 -1.20
C SER A 24 7.79 -3.65 -0.05
N VAL A 25 7.26 -4.84 -0.34
CA VAL A 25 6.83 -5.79 0.70
C VAL A 25 8.04 -6.35 1.45
N VAL A 26 9.13 -6.72 0.78
CA VAL A 26 10.36 -7.18 1.47
C VAL A 26 10.89 -6.08 2.40
N LEU A 27 10.97 -4.84 1.93
CA LEU A 27 11.40 -3.71 2.75
C LEU A 27 10.47 -3.46 3.94
N MET A 28 9.15 -3.56 3.74
CA MET A 28 8.18 -3.49 4.83
C MET A 28 8.40 -4.60 5.87
N VAL A 29 8.64 -5.86 5.45
CA VAL A 29 8.90 -6.97 6.39
C VAL A 29 10.15 -6.68 7.21
N LEU A 30 11.22 -6.21 6.57
CA LEU A 30 12.46 -5.83 7.25
C LEU A 30 12.21 -4.72 8.27
N MET A 31 11.50 -3.65 7.90
CA MET A 31 11.20 -2.55 8.80
C MET A 31 10.32 -2.96 9.97
N HIS A 32 9.24 -3.72 9.73
CA HIS A 32 8.40 -4.24 10.81
C HIS A 32 9.17 -5.19 11.74
N THR A 33 10.11 -5.97 11.21
CA THR A 33 11.01 -6.79 12.04
C THR A 33 11.86 -5.91 12.97
N MET A 34 12.39 -4.79 12.47
CA MET A 34 13.15 -3.85 13.30
C MET A 34 12.28 -3.20 14.37
N PHE A 35 11.06 -2.77 14.02
CA PHE A 35 10.11 -2.24 15.02
C PHE A 35 9.78 -3.26 16.09
N GLN A 36 9.52 -4.51 15.69
CA GLN A 36 9.22 -5.60 16.61
C GLN A 36 10.38 -5.87 17.58
N CYS A 37 11.63 -5.84 17.10
CA CYS A 37 12.81 -5.94 17.96
C CYS A 37 12.89 -4.81 18.99
N GLU A 38 12.59 -3.57 18.57
CA GLU A 38 12.67 -2.41 19.46
C GLU A 38 11.51 -2.36 20.47
N GLU A 39 10.29 -2.64 20.03
CA GLU A 39 9.08 -2.56 20.85
C GLU A 39 8.93 -3.73 21.83
N VAL A 40 9.31 -4.96 21.42
CA VAL A 40 9.07 -6.16 22.22
C VAL A 40 10.33 -6.70 22.89
N TRP A 41 11.49 -6.58 22.25
CA TRP A 41 12.77 -7.05 22.83
C TRP A 41 13.65 -5.92 23.36
N ASN A 42 13.18 -4.66 23.37
CA ASN A 42 13.94 -3.49 23.80
C ASN A 42 15.32 -3.35 23.09
N MET A 43 15.44 -3.90 21.87
CA MET A 43 16.64 -3.85 21.06
C MET A 43 16.60 -2.62 20.16
N ARG A 44 17.30 -1.57 20.52
CA ARG A 44 17.32 -0.31 19.75
C ARG A 44 17.89 -0.53 18.34
N MET A 45 17.07 -0.29 17.32
CA MET A 45 17.46 -0.47 15.92
C MET A 45 17.85 0.86 15.30
N TRP A 46 19.16 1.11 15.16
CA TRP A 46 19.72 2.39 14.70
C TRP A 46 19.09 2.94 13.39
N VAL A 47 18.69 2.05 12.47
CA VAL A 47 18.07 2.42 11.19
C VAL A 47 16.75 3.17 11.38
N LEU A 48 15.95 2.82 12.40
CA LEU A 48 14.66 3.45 12.68
C LEU A 48 14.80 4.91 13.16
N HIS A 49 15.96 5.24 13.73
CA HIS A 49 16.29 6.57 14.23
C HIS A 49 17.09 7.41 13.23
N TRP A 50 17.35 6.88 12.04
CA TRP A 50 18.11 7.57 11.02
C TRP A 50 17.27 8.68 10.37
N TRP A 51 17.83 9.87 10.17
CA TRP A 51 17.10 11.02 9.62
C TRP A 51 16.51 10.79 8.20
N LEU A 52 17.06 9.83 7.46
CA LEU A 52 16.57 9.41 6.13
C LEU A 52 15.38 8.44 6.22
N TYR A 53 15.16 7.80 7.35
CA TYR A 53 14.14 6.76 7.51
C TYR A 53 12.72 7.22 7.11
N PRO A 54 12.22 8.40 7.56
CA PRO A 54 10.88 8.85 7.18
C PRO A 54 10.70 9.00 5.66
N TRP A 55 11.76 9.46 4.97
CA TRP A 55 11.75 9.63 3.52
C TRP A 55 11.80 8.30 2.78
N LEU A 56 12.62 7.35 3.27
CA LEU A 56 12.67 5.99 2.73
C LEU A 56 11.33 5.29 2.93
N HIS A 57 10.73 5.42 4.11
CA HIS A 57 9.42 4.88 4.44
C HIS A 57 8.34 5.43 3.50
N LEU A 58 8.29 6.75 3.33
CA LEU A 58 7.38 7.40 2.38
C LEU A 58 7.63 6.92 0.95
N LEU A 59 8.88 6.72 0.54
CA LEU A 59 9.21 6.25 -0.80
C LEU A 59 8.65 4.85 -1.07
N PHE A 60 8.92 3.85 -0.21
CA PHE A 60 8.46 2.49 -0.49
C PHE A 60 6.96 2.29 -0.22
N ALA A 61 6.40 2.91 0.82
CA ALA A 61 4.97 2.82 1.12
C ALA A 61 4.13 3.66 0.14
N GLY A 62 4.56 4.89 -0.14
CA GLY A 62 3.91 5.76 -1.11
C GLY A 62 3.95 5.18 -2.53
N SER A 63 5.09 4.65 -2.97
CA SER A 63 5.17 3.96 -4.26
C SER A 63 4.32 2.69 -4.32
N PHE A 64 4.19 1.95 -3.22
CA PHE A 64 3.30 0.79 -3.14
C PHE A 64 1.83 1.20 -3.32
N ILE A 65 1.39 2.28 -2.66
CA ILE A 65 0.03 2.84 -2.79
C ILE A 65 -0.21 3.37 -4.21
N PHE A 66 0.75 4.09 -4.78
CA PHE A 66 0.68 4.58 -6.16
C PHE A 66 0.53 3.41 -7.16
N ILE A 67 1.34 2.36 -7.01
CA ILE A 67 1.24 1.17 -7.86
C ILE A 67 -0.08 0.43 -7.64
N ALA A 68 -0.59 0.37 -6.40
CA ALA A 68 -1.91 -0.21 -6.16
C ALA A 68 -3.00 0.51 -6.98
N GLY A 69 -2.91 1.84 -7.10
CA GLY A 69 -3.73 2.65 -7.98
C GLY A 69 -3.57 2.28 -9.46
N ILE A 70 -2.35 2.12 -9.96
CA ILE A 70 -2.12 1.64 -11.35
C ILE A 70 -2.80 0.28 -11.56
N CYS A 71 -2.66 -0.64 -10.61
CA CYS A 71 -3.16 -2.00 -10.70
C CYS A 71 -4.69 -2.11 -10.73
N THR A 72 -5.43 -1.12 -10.22
CA THR A 72 -6.91 -1.16 -10.30
C THR A 72 -7.40 -1.09 -11.74
N ARG A 73 -6.71 -0.33 -12.61
CA ARG A 73 -7.03 -0.24 -14.04
C ARG A 73 -6.63 -1.48 -14.84
N LEU A 74 -5.78 -2.33 -14.27
CA LEU A 74 -5.35 -3.59 -14.88
C LEU A 74 -6.23 -4.78 -14.45
N THR A 75 -7.18 -4.55 -13.54
CA THR A 75 -8.02 -5.58 -12.95
C THR A 75 -9.49 -5.36 -13.29
N LYS A 76 -10.27 -6.45 -13.42
CA LYS A 76 -11.70 -6.38 -13.76
C LYS A 76 -12.65 -6.24 -12.56
N SER A 77 -12.18 -6.51 -11.34
CA SER A 77 -13.03 -6.61 -10.14
C SER A 77 -12.41 -5.90 -8.95
N ASN A 78 -12.33 -4.57 -9.03
CA ASN A 78 -11.74 -3.73 -7.98
C ASN A 78 -12.55 -3.75 -6.70
N LEU A 79 -13.88 -3.68 -6.82
CA LEU A 79 -14.78 -3.73 -5.67
C LEU A 79 -14.61 -5.01 -4.85
N ARG A 80 -14.61 -6.18 -5.51
CA ARG A 80 -14.42 -7.48 -4.83
C ARG A 80 -13.07 -7.56 -4.12
N ARG A 81 -11.99 -7.12 -4.79
CA ARG A 81 -10.64 -7.12 -4.21
C ARG A 81 -10.54 -6.15 -3.04
N GLY A 82 -11.15 -4.97 -3.15
CA GLY A 82 -11.24 -3.99 -2.07
C GLY A 82 -11.92 -4.57 -0.83
N VAL A 83 -13.08 -5.21 -1.00
CA VAL A 83 -13.80 -5.89 0.09
C VAL A 83 -12.97 -7.02 0.70
N GLN A 84 -12.31 -7.85 -0.12
CA GLN A 84 -11.42 -8.90 0.39
C GLN A 84 -10.29 -8.34 1.26
N VAL A 85 -9.66 -7.25 0.81
CA VAL A 85 -8.58 -6.60 1.57
C VAL A 85 -9.11 -5.94 2.85
N LEU A 86 -10.31 -5.34 2.84
CA LEU A 86 -10.94 -4.82 4.04
C LEU A 86 -11.26 -5.92 5.06
N LEU A 87 -11.75 -7.07 4.62
CA LEU A 87 -12.00 -8.23 5.50
C LEU A 87 -10.69 -8.71 6.16
N CYS A 88 -9.60 -8.77 5.38
CA CYS A 88 -8.27 -9.05 5.91
C CYS A 88 -7.79 -7.97 6.90
N ALA A 89 -8.10 -6.70 6.64
CA ALA A 89 -7.73 -5.58 7.51
C ALA A 89 -8.44 -5.68 8.88
N VAL A 90 -9.74 -5.96 8.88
CA VAL A 90 -10.53 -6.19 10.10
C VAL A 90 -9.98 -7.38 10.89
N LEU A 91 -9.62 -8.48 10.20
CA LEU A 91 -9.01 -9.63 10.84
C LEU A 91 -7.69 -9.27 11.53
N VAL A 92 -6.83 -8.48 10.88
CA VAL A 92 -5.57 -8.00 11.48
C VAL A 92 -5.84 -7.17 12.73
N THR A 93 -6.79 -6.24 12.68
CA THR A 93 -7.18 -5.45 13.86
C THR A 93 -7.63 -6.36 15.00
N LEU A 94 -8.54 -7.32 14.75
CA LEU A 94 -9.01 -8.25 15.77
C LEU A 94 -7.86 -9.07 16.38
N VAL A 95 -6.96 -9.59 15.55
CA VAL A 95 -5.81 -10.38 16.03
C VAL A 95 -4.88 -9.51 16.88
N THR A 96 -4.57 -8.29 16.47
CA THR A 96 -3.69 -7.38 17.25
C THR A 96 -4.33 -6.91 18.57
N LEU A 97 -5.66 -6.90 18.67
CA LEU A 97 -6.36 -6.60 19.92
C LEU A 97 -6.42 -7.81 20.88
N ILE A 98 -6.49 -9.03 20.36
CA ILE A 98 -6.57 -10.27 21.16
C ILE A 98 -5.19 -10.75 21.59
N VAL A 99 -4.20 -10.64 20.69
CA VAL A 99 -2.82 -11.06 20.92
C VAL A 99 -1.94 -9.81 20.91
N PRO A 100 -1.70 -9.18 22.08
CA PRO A 100 -0.95 -7.94 22.18
C PRO A 100 0.55 -8.21 22.04
N THR A 101 0.98 -8.54 20.83
CA THR A 101 2.40 -8.70 20.47
C THR A 101 3.08 -7.36 20.19
N GLY A 102 2.47 -6.23 20.55
CA GLY A 102 2.93 -4.89 20.20
C GLY A 102 1.74 -3.93 20.19
N THR A 103 1.95 -2.75 19.59
CA THR A 103 0.95 -1.70 19.49
C THR A 103 -0.20 -2.11 18.56
N PRO A 104 -1.47 -1.92 18.99
CA PRO A 104 -2.63 -2.36 18.20
C PRO A 104 -2.77 -1.56 16.91
N ILE A 105 -3.36 -2.20 15.89
CA ILE A 105 -3.60 -1.61 14.58
C ILE A 105 -5.11 -1.35 14.42
N TYR A 106 -5.53 -0.10 14.58
CA TYR A 106 -6.94 0.29 14.36
C TYR A 106 -7.24 0.68 12.90
N PHE A 107 -6.31 1.35 12.22
CA PHE A 107 -6.47 1.77 10.82
C PHE A 107 -5.13 1.78 10.07
N GLY A 108 -4.62 0.58 9.77
CA GLY A 108 -3.39 0.40 9.00
C GLY A 108 -3.56 0.46 7.47
N VAL A 109 -2.48 0.16 6.76
CA VAL A 109 -2.42 0.27 5.27
C VAL A 109 -3.43 -0.61 4.53
N LEU A 110 -3.84 -1.77 5.09
CA LEU A 110 -4.89 -2.59 4.47
C LEU A 110 -6.27 -1.93 4.53
N HIS A 111 -6.61 -1.23 5.63
CA HIS A 111 -7.85 -0.47 5.73
C HIS A 111 -7.87 0.64 4.68
N CYS A 112 -6.76 1.37 4.59
CA CYS A 112 -6.52 2.41 3.61
C CYS A 112 -6.73 1.92 2.17
N LEU A 113 -5.95 0.91 1.75
CA LEU A 113 -5.99 0.36 0.39
C LEU A 113 -7.34 -0.29 0.06
N GLY A 114 -7.89 -1.07 0.99
CA GLY A 114 -9.19 -1.69 0.85
C GLY A 114 -10.29 -0.65 0.60
N THR A 115 -10.31 0.42 1.40
CA THR A 115 -11.26 1.52 1.25
C THR A 115 -11.08 2.23 -0.09
N MET A 116 -9.84 2.56 -0.48
CA MET A 116 -9.56 3.20 -1.78
C MET A 116 -10.00 2.35 -2.96
N MET A 117 -9.77 1.02 -2.91
CA MET A 117 -10.20 0.10 -3.97
C MET A 117 -11.72 -0.04 -4.05
N VAL A 118 -12.42 -0.05 -2.91
CA VAL A 118 -13.89 -0.04 -2.87
C VAL A 118 -14.42 1.26 -3.46
N LEU A 119 -13.93 2.41 -3.00
CA LEU A 119 -14.30 3.73 -3.54
C LEU A 119 -14.06 3.79 -5.04
N PHE A 120 -12.89 3.37 -5.50
CA PHE A 120 -12.56 3.32 -6.92
C PHE A 120 -13.51 2.40 -7.69
N GLY A 121 -13.78 1.19 -7.20
CA GLY A 121 -14.67 0.23 -7.83
C GLY A 121 -16.14 0.68 -7.91
N LEU A 122 -16.59 1.53 -6.97
CA LEU A 122 -17.92 2.15 -7.02
C LEU A 122 -17.96 3.30 -8.04
N LEU A 123 -16.88 4.09 -8.14
CA LEU A 123 -16.80 5.27 -9.00
C LEU A 123 -16.45 4.95 -10.45
N GLU A 124 -15.74 3.85 -10.73
CA GLU A 124 -15.26 3.50 -12.08
C GLU A 124 -16.38 3.26 -13.11
N ARG A 125 -17.61 3.02 -12.65
CA ARG A 125 -18.80 2.82 -13.50
C ARG A 125 -19.70 4.06 -13.63
N THR A 126 -19.28 5.18 -13.04
CA THR A 126 -20.04 6.44 -13.02
C THR A 126 -19.38 7.49 -13.92
N PRO A 127 -20.03 8.62 -14.22
CA PRO A 127 -19.40 9.71 -14.95
C PRO A 127 -18.13 10.27 -14.28
N LEU A 128 -17.96 10.03 -12.96
CA LEU A 128 -16.75 10.41 -12.22
C LEU A 128 -15.51 9.63 -12.66
N GLU A 129 -15.64 8.57 -13.45
CA GLU A 129 -14.52 7.86 -14.09
C GLU A 129 -13.58 8.81 -14.84
N ARG A 130 -14.12 9.91 -15.38
CA ARG A 130 -13.35 10.97 -16.06
C ARG A 130 -12.28 11.60 -15.15
N ALA A 131 -12.49 11.60 -13.84
CA ALA A 131 -11.55 12.12 -12.86
C ALA A 131 -10.26 11.29 -12.78
N PHE A 132 -10.23 10.07 -13.31
CA PHE A 132 -9.09 9.16 -13.25
C PHE A 132 -8.50 8.85 -14.63
N ARG A 133 -8.56 9.83 -15.54
CA ARG A 133 -7.94 9.75 -16.88
C ARG A 133 -6.48 10.21 -16.83
N PRO A 134 -5.61 9.80 -17.77
CA PRO A 134 -4.21 10.21 -17.76
C PRO A 134 -3.98 11.73 -17.68
N ALA A 135 -4.89 12.53 -18.25
CA ALA A 135 -4.83 13.99 -18.19
C ALA A 135 -4.96 14.56 -16.76
N THR A 136 -5.52 13.82 -15.80
CA THR A 136 -5.70 14.27 -14.40
C THR A 136 -4.51 13.94 -13.51
N PHE A 137 -3.45 13.32 -14.03
CA PHE A 137 -2.28 12.93 -13.24
C PHE A 137 -1.67 14.09 -12.46
N LEU A 138 -1.39 15.22 -13.13
CA LEU A 138 -0.78 16.40 -12.50
C LEU A 138 -1.68 17.01 -11.43
N LEU A 139 -3.00 16.97 -11.63
CA LEU A 139 -3.98 17.42 -10.63
C LEU A 139 -3.89 16.56 -9.36
N TRP A 140 -3.92 15.23 -9.50
CA TRP A 140 -3.84 14.34 -8.34
C TRP A 140 -2.48 14.40 -7.64
N ALA A 141 -1.39 14.56 -8.40
CA ALA A 141 -0.06 14.77 -7.85
C ALA A 141 0.03 16.08 -7.05
N ALA A 142 -0.54 17.18 -7.56
CA ALA A 142 -0.61 18.45 -6.84
C ALA A 142 -1.48 18.33 -5.57
N LEU A 143 -2.64 17.67 -5.66
CA LEU A 143 -3.51 17.41 -4.51
C LEU A 143 -2.82 16.53 -3.45
N PHE A 144 -1.98 15.57 -3.86
CA PHE A 144 -1.17 14.80 -2.92
C PHE A 144 -0.19 15.69 -2.16
N VAL A 145 0.52 16.60 -2.84
CA VAL A 145 1.45 17.53 -2.18
C VAL A 145 0.73 18.44 -1.20
N ILE A 146 -0.42 19.00 -1.60
CA ILE A 146 -1.25 19.86 -0.73
C ILE A 146 -1.76 19.07 0.48
N ALA A 147 -2.30 17.88 0.25
CA ALA A 147 -2.79 17.01 1.31
C ALA A 147 -1.68 16.56 2.25
N TRP A 148 -0.48 16.30 1.73
CA TRP A 148 0.69 15.94 2.54
C TRP A 148 1.10 17.08 3.45
N GLN A 149 1.18 18.31 2.92
CA GLN A 149 1.48 19.52 3.70
C GLN A 149 0.46 19.73 4.83
N TRP A 150 -0.83 19.59 4.53
CA TRP A 150 -1.87 19.65 5.56
C TRP A 150 -1.76 18.53 6.59
N TYR A 151 -1.49 17.30 6.16
CA TYR A 151 -1.39 16.14 7.05
C TYR A 151 -0.29 16.31 8.11
N GLN A 152 0.82 16.98 7.78
CA GLN A 152 1.90 17.26 8.75
C GLN A 152 1.47 18.20 9.89
N THR A 153 0.40 18.97 9.70
CA THR A 153 -0.12 19.94 10.69
C THR A 153 -1.54 19.62 11.13
N ALA A 154 -2.08 18.47 10.70
CA ALA A 154 -3.44 18.07 11.02
C ALA A 154 -3.59 17.84 12.54
N PRO A 155 -4.65 18.36 13.16
CA PRO A 155 -4.86 18.19 14.59
C PRO A 155 -5.26 16.74 14.91
N TYR A 156 -5.05 16.34 16.17
CA TYR A 156 -5.74 15.17 16.72
C TYR A 156 -7.25 15.38 16.67
N GLY A 157 -7.98 14.30 16.45
CA GLY A 157 -9.44 14.27 16.37
C GLY A 157 -10.03 13.14 17.20
N ASN A 158 -10.92 12.37 16.60
CA ASN A 158 -11.63 11.27 17.24
C ASN A 158 -11.74 10.06 16.30
N TRP A 159 -12.43 9.01 16.75
CA TRP A 159 -12.62 7.77 15.99
C TRP A 159 -13.29 7.95 14.63
N LEU A 160 -14.15 8.98 14.45
CA LEU A 160 -14.81 9.27 13.17
C LEU A 160 -13.86 9.96 12.19
N THR A 161 -12.95 10.78 12.69
CA THR A 161 -12.01 11.55 11.86
C THR A 161 -10.70 10.82 11.60
N LEU A 162 -10.48 9.67 12.26
CA LEU A 162 -9.37 8.75 12.06
C LEU A 162 -9.12 8.44 10.58
N ILE A 163 -10.18 8.12 9.83
CA ILE A 163 -10.06 7.77 8.41
C ILE A 163 -9.53 8.94 7.55
N PHE A 164 -9.68 10.19 8.01
CA PHE A 164 -9.30 11.39 7.27
C PHE A 164 -7.96 11.99 7.72
N GLY A 165 -7.20 11.31 8.58
CA GLY A 165 -5.90 11.82 9.02
C GLY A 165 -5.90 12.55 10.36
N MET A 166 -7.04 12.60 11.06
CA MET A 166 -7.16 13.24 12.38
C MET A 166 -7.53 12.16 13.43
N PRO A 167 -6.56 11.34 13.87
CA PRO A 167 -6.80 10.24 14.79
C PRO A 167 -7.08 10.73 16.22
N PRO A 168 -7.72 9.93 17.09
CA PRO A 168 -7.64 10.18 18.53
C PRO A 168 -6.18 10.14 19.00
N SER A 169 -5.89 10.76 20.15
CA SER A 169 -4.55 10.86 20.73
C SER A 169 -4.06 9.53 21.34
N ILE A 170 -3.98 8.49 20.51
CA ILE A 170 -3.52 7.14 20.87
C ILE A 170 -2.42 6.70 19.90
N VAL A 171 -1.50 5.87 20.38
CA VAL A 171 -0.45 5.28 19.55
C VAL A 171 -1.01 4.06 18.82
N MET A 172 -0.66 3.90 17.54
CA MET A 172 -1.05 2.76 16.71
C MET A 172 0.20 2.16 16.08
N GLY A 173 0.25 0.82 16.00
CA GLY A 173 1.39 0.12 15.39
C GLY A 173 1.50 0.35 13.88
N ASP A 174 0.37 0.67 13.23
CA ASP A 174 0.30 1.10 11.84
C ASP A 174 -0.84 2.10 11.65
N TYR A 175 -0.57 3.21 10.95
CA TYR A 175 -1.58 4.23 10.67
C TYR A 175 -1.41 4.85 9.28
N TYR A 176 -2.38 4.55 8.40
CA TYR A 176 -2.44 5.06 7.03
C TYR A 176 -3.84 5.61 6.74
N PRO A 177 -4.10 6.91 6.98
CA PRO A 177 -5.39 7.53 6.66
C PRO A 177 -5.68 7.61 5.16
N LEU A 178 -6.90 7.98 4.77
CA LEU A 178 -7.20 8.28 3.36
C LEU A 178 -6.52 9.57 2.90
N ILE A 179 -6.41 10.58 3.76
CA ILE A 179 -5.69 11.81 3.45
C ILE A 179 -4.34 11.72 4.15
N PRO A 180 -3.20 11.74 3.43
CA PRO A 180 -3.03 12.25 2.06
C PRO A 180 -2.97 11.18 0.95
N TYR A 181 -3.09 9.90 1.29
CA TYR A 181 -2.75 8.81 0.38
C TYR A 181 -3.76 8.57 -0.77
N LEU A 182 -5.00 9.05 -0.66
CA LEU A 182 -6.04 8.89 -1.68
C LEU A 182 -5.67 9.62 -2.98
N PRO A 183 -5.31 10.91 -2.98
CA PRO A 183 -4.73 11.58 -4.16
C PRO A 183 -3.56 10.81 -4.78
N LEU A 184 -2.65 10.25 -3.98
CA LEU A 184 -1.51 9.47 -4.48
C LEU A 184 -1.97 8.19 -5.20
N PHE A 185 -2.91 7.46 -4.60
CA PHE A 185 -3.54 6.30 -5.21
C PHE A 185 -4.26 6.66 -6.52
N LEU A 186 -5.00 7.77 -6.55
CA LEU A 186 -5.72 8.24 -7.74
C LEU A 186 -4.78 8.75 -8.83
N ALA A 187 -3.64 9.34 -8.48
CA ALA A 187 -2.56 9.64 -9.41
C ALA A 187 -2.07 8.34 -10.08
N GLY A 188 -1.89 7.25 -9.32
CA GLY A 188 -1.59 5.93 -9.86
C GLY A 188 -2.69 5.42 -10.80
N ALA A 189 -3.96 5.52 -10.38
CA ALA A 189 -5.11 5.10 -11.19
C ALA A 189 -5.26 5.91 -12.49
N SER A 190 -4.78 7.15 -12.53
CA SER A 190 -4.74 7.97 -13.75
C SER A 190 -3.69 7.51 -14.76
N VAL A 191 -2.57 6.93 -14.30
CA VAL A 191 -1.51 6.35 -15.14
C VAL A 191 -1.89 4.95 -15.64
N GLY A 192 -2.69 4.22 -14.87
CA GLY A 192 -3.16 2.86 -15.16
C GLY A 192 -3.61 2.59 -16.62
N PRO A 193 -4.43 3.45 -17.26
CA PRO A 193 -4.88 3.24 -18.64
C PRO A 193 -3.73 3.27 -19.66
N LEU A 194 -2.70 4.10 -19.45
CA LEU A 194 -1.51 4.14 -20.32
C LEU A 194 -0.73 2.84 -20.24
N VAL A 195 -0.57 2.33 -19.01
CA VAL A 195 0.11 1.04 -18.76
C VAL A 195 -0.69 -0.10 -19.38
N ALA A 196 -2.01 -0.10 -19.24
CA ALA A 196 -2.91 -1.11 -19.82
C ALA A 196 -2.81 -1.16 -21.35
N GLN A 197 -2.60 0.00 -21.99
CA GLN A 197 -2.46 0.15 -23.45
C GLN A 197 -1.04 -0.16 -23.96
N GLY A 198 -0.12 -0.59 -23.10
CA GLY A 198 1.26 -0.88 -23.53
C GLY A 198 2.11 0.35 -23.81
N ARG A 199 1.69 1.56 -23.36
CA ARG A 199 2.38 2.83 -23.65
C ARG A 199 3.55 3.14 -22.71
N GLY A 200 3.88 2.23 -21.79
CA GLY A 200 5.10 2.32 -20.99
C GLY A 200 6.36 1.94 -21.79
N PRO A 201 7.55 2.24 -21.27
CA PRO A 201 8.80 1.80 -21.91
C PRO A 201 8.94 0.26 -21.86
N ASN A 202 9.65 -0.33 -22.82
CA ASN A 202 9.77 -1.80 -22.93
C ASN A 202 10.30 -2.47 -21.66
N TRP A 203 11.31 -1.86 -21.01
CA TRP A 203 11.88 -2.36 -19.76
C TRP A 203 10.83 -2.52 -18.65
N PHE A 204 9.77 -1.71 -18.64
CA PHE A 204 8.71 -1.77 -17.63
C PHE A 204 7.89 -3.06 -17.72
N TYR A 205 7.73 -3.59 -18.93
CA TYR A 205 7.01 -4.84 -19.17
C TYR A 205 7.91 -6.07 -19.08
N GLU A 206 9.19 -5.90 -19.41
CA GLU A 206 10.16 -6.99 -19.49
C GLU A 206 10.92 -7.24 -18.18
N ALA A 207 11.07 -6.22 -17.32
CA ALA A 207 11.78 -6.33 -16.05
C ALA A 207 11.20 -7.43 -15.17
N ARG A 208 12.05 -8.40 -14.82
CA ARG A 208 11.69 -9.57 -14.01
C ARG A 208 12.84 -9.98 -13.11
N LEU A 209 12.54 -10.12 -11.83
CA LEU A 209 13.34 -10.80 -10.83
C LEU A 209 12.42 -11.85 -10.19
N PRO A 210 12.53 -13.14 -10.56
CA PRO A 210 11.53 -14.17 -10.27
C PRO A 210 11.08 -14.22 -8.79
N PHE A 211 12.03 -14.06 -7.86
CA PHE A 211 11.75 -13.98 -6.43
C PHE A 211 10.84 -12.79 -6.09
N LEU A 212 11.26 -11.56 -6.41
CA LEU A 212 10.48 -10.35 -6.11
C LEU A 212 9.14 -10.34 -6.83
N ASN A 213 9.09 -10.78 -8.08
CA ASN A 213 7.82 -10.91 -8.80
C ASN A 213 6.85 -11.89 -8.10
N THR A 214 7.36 -12.98 -7.53
CA THR A 214 6.55 -13.94 -6.77
C THR A 214 6.03 -13.32 -5.47
N VAL A 215 6.91 -12.62 -4.73
CA VAL A 215 6.52 -11.90 -3.52
C VAL A 215 5.46 -10.85 -3.83
N GLY A 216 5.65 -10.04 -4.87
CA GLY A 216 4.70 -8.98 -5.24
C GLY A 216 3.35 -9.50 -5.73
N ARG A 217 3.33 -10.66 -6.40
CA ARG A 217 2.08 -11.35 -6.79
C ARG A 217 1.29 -11.82 -5.57
N ASN A 218 2.00 -12.30 -4.55
CA ASN A 218 1.44 -12.81 -3.31
C ASN A 218 1.50 -11.78 -2.17
N ALA A 219 1.62 -10.49 -2.49
CA ALA A 219 1.87 -9.42 -1.52
C ALA A 219 0.90 -9.42 -0.34
N LEU A 220 -0.39 -9.70 -0.57
CA LEU A 220 -1.39 -9.77 0.49
C LEU A 220 -1.12 -10.94 1.46
N ILE A 221 -0.74 -12.11 0.94
CA ILE A 221 -0.44 -13.29 1.76
C ILE A 221 0.82 -13.01 2.58
N VAL A 222 1.88 -12.50 1.95
CA VAL A 222 3.12 -12.14 2.64
C VAL A 222 2.85 -11.07 3.71
N TYR A 223 2.02 -10.08 3.41
CA TYR A 223 1.61 -9.06 4.38
C TYR A 223 0.81 -9.66 5.54
N LEU A 224 -0.06 -10.65 5.35
CA LEU A 224 -0.79 -11.23 6.48
C LEU A 224 0.07 -12.12 7.36
N LEU A 225 1.02 -12.83 6.76
CA LEU A 225 1.83 -13.81 7.46
C LEU A 225 3.09 -13.24 8.09
N HIS A 226 3.56 -12.06 7.66
CA HIS A 226 4.85 -11.56 8.16
C HIS A 226 4.83 -11.28 9.66
N LEU A 227 3.79 -10.64 10.21
CA LEU A 227 3.70 -10.35 11.66
C LEU A 227 3.83 -11.62 12.52
N PRO A 228 2.98 -12.66 12.36
CA PRO A 228 3.10 -13.86 13.18
C PRO A 228 4.39 -14.64 12.92
N ILE A 229 4.85 -14.73 11.66
CA ILE A 229 6.09 -15.44 11.34
C ILE A 229 7.29 -14.74 11.96
N VAL A 230 7.41 -13.43 11.79
CA VAL A 230 8.50 -12.63 12.35
C VAL A 230 8.48 -12.73 13.88
N PHE A 231 7.33 -12.60 14.51
CA PHE A 231 7.20 -12.74 15.96
C PHE A 231 7.70 -14.10 16.46
N VAL A 232 7.27 -15.21 15.83
CA VAL A 232 7.72 -16.56 16.20
C VAL A 232 9.22 -16.75 15.97
N LEU A 233 9.77 -16.23 14.87
CA LEU A 233 11.21 -16.31 14.60
C LEU A 233 12.03 -15.55 15.65
N LEU A 234 11.60 -14.35 16.02
CA LEU A 234 12.26 -13.56 17.07
C LEU A 234 12.13 -14.24 18.44
N LEU A 235 10.98 -14.83 18.75
CA LEU A 235 10.76 -15.61 19.97
C LEU A 235 11.70 -16.81 20.07
N ILE A 236 11.94 -17.53 18.96
CA ILE A 236 12.89 -18.64 18.92
C ILE A 236 14.33 -18.14 19.10
N LEU A 237 14.68 -17.00 18.49
CA LEU A 237 16.05 -16.49 18.48
C LEU A 237 16.46 -15.83 19.81
N PHE A 238 15.54 -15.08 20.42
CA PHE A 238 15.81 -14.24 21.59
C PHE A 238 15.11 -14.71 22.86
N GLY A 239 14.27 -15.73 22.78
CA GLY A 239 13.46 -16.19 23.90
C GLY A 239 12.29 -15.27 24.20
N TRP A 240 11.59 -15.56 25.31
CA TRP A 240 10.45 -14.75 25.75
C TRP A 240 10.90 -13.31 26.02
N PRO A 241 10.15 -12.31 25.53
CA PRO A 241 10.56 -10.92 25.66
C PRO A 241 10.71 -10.50 27.13
N PRO A 242 11.71 -9.65 27.44
CA PRO A 242 11.84 -9.07 28.76
C PRO A 242 10.60 -8.21 29.04
N MET A 243 9.86 -8.53 30.12
CA MET A 243 8.72 -7.71 30.57
C MET A 243 9.17 -6.31 31.00
#